data_AF-A0A7V6CDE7-F1
#
_entry.id   AF-A0A7V6CDE7-F1
#
_cell.length_a   1.000
_cell.length_b   1.000
_cell.length_c   1.000
_cell.angle_alpha   90.00
_cell.angle_beta   90.00
_cell.angle_gamma   90.00
#
_symmetry.space_group_name_H-M   'P 1'
#
loop_
_entity.id
_entity.type
_entity.pdbx_description
1 polymer ?
#
loop_
_entity_poly.entity_id
_entity_poly.type
_entity_poly.pdbx_seq_one_letter_code
_entity_poly.pdbx_strand_id
1 'polypeptide(L)'
;MEKKQNFLLFLSIFLVLVILLINFSAERVTGKPPEYRIKRGYIFDRNFNPLAISLENYKAYYLLKDNTLFSSSDINILNKYLGSTINLSKKGIIFLSEDLSLEEVENLKKEKNVIIEKTFERKVLQPYLKFLIGETFNGHGVSGLEKIFNEHLSMGNPLVLSIDLNLEKKVYNIIYELNILSFGIAIFDLKTGELLCYLENENSKLFDSYYPLNLFNIPPSEIKDFKWVLGENLVLKEMDTTKINIWHVAKWYMDKVCDRPVIPTILRKETKICEPRLASSENKEYIYNLGNKFITVAFKDDKLILSLFVFDSQEKDLLNKNKKIINYLISML
;
A
#
# COMPACT_ATOMS: atom_id res chain seq x y z
N MET A 1 39.59 -58.01 18.97
CA MET A 1 38.53 -57.00 19.23
C MET A 1 38.40 -55.98 18.09
N GLU A 2 39.50 -55.54 17.48
CA GLU A 2 39.51 -54.53 16.40
C GLU A 2 38.61 -54.86 15.18
N LYS A 3 38.59 -56.12 14.69
CA LYS A 3 37.75 -56.48 13.53
C LYS A 3 36.24 -56.26 13.76
N LYS A 4 35.75 -56.47 15.00
CA LYS A 4 34.34 -56.22 15.34
C LYS A 4 34.03 -54.73 15.45
N GLN A 5 34.97 -53.93 15.95
CA GLN A 5 34.84 -52.47 16.00
C GLN A 5 34.84 -51.85 14.60
N ASN A 6 35.73 -52.29 13.71
CA ASN A 6 35.77 -51.79 12.33
C ASN A 6 34.51 -52.15 11.55
N PHE A 7 33.92 -53.33 11.80
CA PHE A 7 32.66 -53.73 11.19
C PHE A 7 31.47 -52.91 11.70
N LEU A 8 31.41 -52.61 13.00
CA LEU A 8 30.38 -51.73 13.58
C LEU A 8 30.50 -50.30 13.06
N LEU A 9 31.72 -49.79 12.92
CA LEU A 9 31.98 -48.45 12.39
C LEU A 9 31.53 -48.34 10.93
N PHE A 10 31.85 -49.36 10.12
CA PHE A 10 31.40 -49.45 8.74
C PHE A 10 29.87 -49.49 8.64
N LEU A 11 29.21 -50.29 9.48
CA LEU A 11 27.75 -50.40 9.50
C LEU A 11 27.10 -49.06 9.88
N SER A 12 27.66 -48.32 10.86
CA SER A 12 27.14 -47.00 11.23
C SER A 12 27.29 -45.96 10.11
N ILE A 13 28.42 -45.94 9.41
CA ILE A 13 28.65 -45.04 8.27
C ILE A 13 27.68 -45.38 7.14
N PHE A 14 27.50 -46.67 6.86
CA PHE A 14 26.56 -47.12 5.83
C PHE A 14 25.12 -46.73 6.17
N LEU A 15 24.70 -46.86 7.42
CA LEU A 15 23.35 -46.48 7.86
C LEU A 15 23.09 -44.97 7.71
N VAL A 16 24.08 -44.13 8.08
CA VAL A 16 24.00 -42.67 7.90
C VAL A 16 23.88 -42.32 6.41
N LEU A 17 24.63 -43.01 5.56
CA LEU A 17 24.63 -42.77 4.12
C LEU A 17 23.29 -43.17 3.48
N VAL A 18 22.67 -44.26 3.95
CA VAL A 18 21.32 -44.67 3.55
C VAL A 18 20.27 -43.64 3.98
N ILE A 19 20.34 -43.12 5.23
CA ILE A 19 19.43 -42.07 5.70
C ILE A 19 19.56 -40.79 4.87
N LEU A 20 20.80 -40.38 4.55
CA LEU A 20 21.05 -39.23 3.68
C LEU A 20 20.46 -39.43 2.28
N LEU A 21 20.65 -40.59 1.67
CA LEU A 21 20.09 -40.91 0.35
C LEU A 21 18.55 -40.94 0.35
N ILE A 22 17.94 -41.50 1.41
CA ILE A 22 16.48 -41.54 1.55
C ILE A 22 15.92 -40.12 1.72
N ASN A 23 16.52 -39.28 2.58
CA ASN A 23 16.09 -37.90 2.76
C ASN A 23 16.25 -37.08 1.46
N PHE A 24 17.36 -37.26 0.75
CA PHE A 24 17.61 -36.57 -0.52
C PHE A 24 16.67 -37.03 -1.65
N SER A 25 16.21 -38.30 -1.60
CA SER A 25 15.24 -38.85 -2.54
C SER A 25 13.81 -38.39 -2.19
N ALA A 26 13.46 -38.35 -0.90
CA ALA A 26 12.16 -37.86 -0.43
C ALA A 26 11.94 -36.38 -0.80
N GLU A 27 12.94 -35.51 -0.62
CA GLU A 27 12.87 -34.09 -1.02
C GLU A 27 12.65 -33.90 -2.53
N ARG A 28 13.07 -34.85 -3.38
CA ARG A 28 12.91 -34.75 -4.84
C ARG A 28 11.58 -35.30 -5.36
N VAL A 29 10.88 -36.14 -4.60
CA VAL A 29 9.67 -36.86 -5.08
C VAL A 29 8.38 -36.26 -4.53
N THR A 30 8.39 -35.68 -3.32
CA THR A 30 7.24 -34.90 -2.86
C THR A 30 7.37 -33.48 -3.42
N GLY A 31 6.80 -33.26 -4.61
CA GLY A 31 6.51 -31.91 -5.08
C GLY A 31 5.89 -31.11 -3.93
N LYS A 32 6.38 -29.89 -3.70
CA LYS A 32 5.85 -29.01 -2.64
C LYS A 32 4.33 -29.08 -2.69
N PRO A 33 3.65 -29.25 -1.54
CA PRO A 33 2.19 -29.22 -1.51
C PRO A 33 1.73 -27.96 -2.25
N PRO A 34 0.62 -28.02 -3.02
CA PRO A 34 0.12 -26.85 -3.72
C PRO A 34 -0.03 -25.75 -2.67
N GLU A 35 0.75 -24.67 -2.80
CA GLU A 35 0.53 -23.48 -2.00
C GLU A 35 -0.88 -23.02 -2.32
N TYR A 36 -1.83 -23.35 -1.44
CA TYR A 36 -3.16 -22.77 -1.49
C TYR A 36 -2.96 -21.27 -1.33
N ARG A 37 -2.98 -20.54 -2.44
CA ARG A 37 -2.89 -19.09 -2.41
C ARG A 37 -4.09 -18.59 -1.62
N ILE A 38 -3.84 -18.11 -0.41
CA ILE A 38 -4.86 -17.51 0.44
C ILE A 38 -5.28 -16.20 -0.22
N LYS A 39 -6.59 -15.99 -0.33
CA LYS A 39 -7.13 -14.73 -0.83
C LYS A 39 -6.69 -13.60 0.09
N ARG A 40 -6.00 -12.62 -0.46
CA ARG A 40 -5.50 -11.46 0.31
C ARG A 40 -6.65 -10.66 0.90
N GLY A 41 -6.46 -10.19 2.13
CA GLY A 41 -7.46 -9.47 2.90
C GLY A 41 -7.91 -8.16 2.25
N TYR A 42 -9.16 -7.76 2.49
CA TYR A 42 -9.70 -6.51 1.95
C TYR A 42 -9.24 -5.31 2.79
N ILE A 43 -9.10 -4.15 2.15
CA ILE A 43 -8.88 -2.88 2.85
C ILE A 43 -10.18 -2.10 2.78
N PHE A 44 -10.64 -1.61 3.93
CA PHE A 44 -11.87 -0.85 4.09
C PHE A 44 -11.60 0.54 4.68
N ASP A 45 -12.49 1.49 4.38
CA ASP A 45 -12.58 2.75 5.09
C ASP A 45 -13.20 2.55 6.50
N ARG A 46 -13.32 3.64 7.26
CA ARG A 46 -13.89 3.59 8.62
C ARG A 46 -15.35 3.12 8.67
N ASN A 47 -16.08 3.27 7.57
CA ASN A 47 -17.49 2.95 7.39
C ASN A 47 -17.70 1.58 6.70
N PHE A 48 -16.65 0.77 6.58
CA PHE A 48 -16.64 -0.53 5.91
C PHE A 48 -16.92 -0.50 4.41
N ASN A 49 -16.72 0.64 3.75
CA ASN A 49 -16.69 0.72 2.29
C ASN A 49 -15.37 0.13 1.78
N PRO A 50 -15.40 -0.74 0.76
CA PRO A 50 -14.18 -1.34 0.24
C PRO A 50 -13.32 -0.31 -0.50
N LEU A 51 -12.03 -0.30 -0.18
CA LEU A 51 -11.01 0.51 -0.84
C LEU A 51 -10.13 -0.36 -1.76
N ALA A 52 -9.80 -1.57 -1.31
CA ALA A 52 -9.09 -2.55 -2.12
C ALA A 52 -9.62 -3.97 -1.87
N ILE A 53 -9.84 -4.70 -2.96
CA ILE A 53 -10.41 -6.05 -2.95
C ILE A 53 -9.53 -7.01 -3.76
N SER A 54 -9.62 -8.29 -3.44
CA SER A 54 -9.01 -9.35 -4.22
C SER A 54 -10.07 -10.08 -5.03
N LEU A 55 -9.93 -10.01 -6.35
CA LEU A 55 -10.78 -10.68 -7.32
C LEU A 55 -10.17 -12.03 -7.68
N GLU A 56 -11.02 -13.04 -7.89
CA GLU A 56 -10.53 -14.32 -8.40
C GLU A 56 -10.19 -14.16 -9.89
N ASN A 57 -9.06 -14.72 -10.30
CA ASN A 57 -8.62 -14.74 -11.68
C ASN A 57 -8.07 -16.14 -12.01
N TYR A 58 -8.07 -16.54 -13.27
CA TYR A 58 -7.59 -17.84 -13.73
C TYR A 58 -6.58 -17.66 -14.85
N LYS A 59 -5.40 -18.26 -14.68
CA LYS A 59 -4.38 -18.34 -15.72
C LYS A 59 -4.40 -19.71 -16.36
N ALA A 60 -4.20 -19.77 -17.69
CA ALA A 60 -4.05 -21.04 -18.40
C ALA A 60 -2.64 -21.21 -18.92
N TYR A 61 -2.15 -22.44 -18.82
CA TYR A 61 -0.89 -22.88 -19.35
C TYR A 61 -1.10 -24.17 -20.16
N TYR A 62 -0.35 -24.35 -21.23
CA TYR A 62 -0.31 -25.60 -21.99
C TYR A 62 1.01 -26.33 -21.75
N LEU A 63 0.92 -27.60 -21.37
CA LEU A 63 2.08 -28.45 -21.10
C LEU A 63 2.49 -29.22 -22.35
N LEU A 64 3.67 -28.90 -22.87
CA LEU A 64 4.26 -29.58 -24.01
C LEU A 64 4.87 -30.91 -23.59
N LYS A 65 4.23 -32.00 -24.02
CA LYS A 65 4.74 -33.37 -23.89
C LYS A 65 4.99 -33.94 -25.29
N ASP A 66 6.26 -33.96 -25.68
CA ASP A 66 6.77 -34.56 -26.92
C ASP A 66 6.26 -33.93 -28.24
N ASN A 67 6.82 -34.38 -29.37
CA ASN A 67 6.74 -33.79 -30.72
C ASN A 67 5.32 -33.64 -31.33
N THR A 68 4.25 -34.02 -30.62
CA THR A 68 2.88 -34.06 -31.17
C THR A 68 2.12 -32.78 -30.92
N LEU A 69 2.75 -31.64 -31.17
CA LEU A 69 2.15 -30.32 -30.94
C LEU A 69 1.08 -29.96 -31.99
N PHE A 70 1.04 -30.66 -33.13
CA PHE A 70 0.26 -30.25 -34.31
C PHE A 70 -0.40 -31.39 -35.13
N SER A 71 -0.59 -32.59 -34.57
CA SER A 71 -1.08 -33.74 -35.36
C SER A 71 -2.57 -34.11 -35.17
N SER A 72 -3.36 -33.35 -34.41
CA SER A 72 -4.77 -33.68 -34.18
C SER A 72 -5.65 -32.43 -34.04
N SER A 73 -6.95 -32.65 -34.23
CA SER A 73 -8.08 -31.73 -34.06
C SER A 73 -8.18 -31.03 -32.69
N ASP A 74 -7.24 -31.28 -31.77
CA ASP A 74 -7.20 -30.82 -30.38
C ASP A 74 -6.77 -29.33 -30.25
N ILE A 75 -6.53 -28.64 -31.37
CA ILE A 75 -5.87 -27.33 -31.39
C ILE A 75 -6.84 -26.17 -31.70
N ASN A 76 -8.07 -26.44 -32.12
CA ASN A 76 -9.00 -25.36 -32.50
C ASN A 76 -9.29 -24.38 -31.35
N ILE A 77 -9.40 -24.87 -30.12
CA ILE A 77 -9.63 -24.03 -28.94
C ILE A 77 -8.34 -23.31 -28.53
N LEU A 78 -7.18 -23.96 -28.67
CA LEU A 78 -5.87 -23.42 -28.29
C LEU A 78 -5.33 -22.38 -29.29
N ASN A 79 -5.71 -22.48 -30.57
CA ASN A 79 -5.35 -21.52 -31.62
C ASN A 79 -5.82 -20.09 -31.32
N LYS A 80 -6.89 -19.92 -30.52
CA LYS A 80 -7.33 -18.60 -30.05
C LYS A 80 -6.28 -17.93 -29.14
N TYR A 81 -5.49 -18.72 -28.42
CA TYR A 81 -4.54 -18.26 -27.40
C TYR A 81 -3.07 -18.35 -27.86
N LEU A 82 -2.78 -19.20 -28.83
CA LEU A 82 -1.46 -19.35 -29.41
C LEU A 82 -1.33 -18.42 -30.62
N GLY A 83 -0.43 -17.43 -30.55
CA GLY A 83 -0.07 -16.63 -31.72
C GLY A 83 0.39 -17.54 -32.87
N SER A 84 0.05 -17.18 -34.11
CA SER A 84 0.11 -18.04 -35.31
C SER A 84 1.51 -18.56 -35.70
N THR A 85 2.56 -18.25 -34.94
CA THR A 85 3.95 -18.65 -35.22
C THR A 85 4.75 -18.70 -33.92
N ILE A 86 4.73 -19.83 -33.22
CA ILE A 86 5.65 -20.07 -32.09
C ILE A 86 6.45 -21.33 -32.40
N ASN A 87 7.75 -21.18 -32.66
CA ASN A 87 8.69 -22.29 -32.76
C ASN A 87 9.01 -22.77 -31.33
N LEU A 88 8.23 -23.74 -30.85
CA LEU A 88 8.23 -24.18 -29.46
C LEU A 88 9.23 -25.31 -29.21
N SER A 89 9.83 -25.33 -28.03
CA SER A 89 10.70 -26.40 -27.58
C SER A 89 9.94 -27.73 -27.46
N LYS A 90 10.64 -28.87 -27.62
CA LYS A 90 10.05 -30.22 -27.58
C LYS A 90 9.36 -30.59 -26.26
N LYS A 91 9.69 -29.88 -25.17
CA LYS A 91 9.09 -29.95 -23.84
C LYS A 91 9.11 -28.56 -23.23
N GLY A 92 8.09 -28.20 -22.46
CA GLY A 92 7.95 -26.86 -21.89
C GLY A 92 6.54 -26.55 -21.43
N ILE A 93 6.35 -25.35 -20.88
CA ILE A 93 5.06 -24.81 -20.49
C ILE A 93 4.84 -23.55 -21.33
N ILE A 94 3.72 -23.48 -22.04
CA ILE A 94 3.31 -22.30 -22.79
C ILE A 94 2.30 -21.55 -21.96
N PHE A 95 2.51 -20.25 -21.85
CA PHE A 95 1.53 -19.35 -21.28
C PHE A 95 0.39 -19.08 -22.28
N LEU A 96 -0.86 -19.42 -21.94
CA LEU A 96 -2.00 -19.26 -22.85
C LEU A 96 -2.76 -17.94 -22.60
N SER A 97 -3.13 -17.66 -21.34
CA SER A 97 -3.87 -16.43 -20.98
C SER A 97 -3.69 -16.08 -19.51
N GLU A 98 -3.65 -14.78 -19.20
CA GLU A 98 -3.56 -14.20 -17.84
C GLU A 98 -4.92 -13.93 -17.20
N ASP A 99 -5.96 -13.86 -18.01
CA ASP A 99 -7.32 -13.56 -17.57
C ASP A 99 -8.29 -14.45 -18.36
N LEU A 100 -9.09 -15.23 -17.65
CA LEU A 100 -10.02 -16.18 -18.23
C LEU A 100 -11.37 -16.03 -17.54
N SER A 101 -12.41 -15.93 -18.37
CA SER A 101 -13.78 -16.08 -17.90
C SER A 101 -14.04 -17.50 -17.38
N LEU A 102 -15.07 -17.66 -16.54
CA LEU A 102 -15.46 -18.99 -16.04
C LEU A 102 -15.82 -19.96 -17.17
N GLU A 103 -16.45 -19.46 -18.23
CA GLU A 103 -16.77 -20.25 -19.43
C GLU A 103 -15.50 -20.72 -20.16
N GLU A 104 -14.49 -19.85 -20.31
CA GLU A 104 -13.21 -20.23 -20.91
C GLU A 104 -12.46 -21.24 -20.04
N VAL A 105 -12.53 -21.10 -18.71
CA VAL A 105 -11.97 -22.09 -17.77
C VAL A 105 -12.66 -23.44 -17.93
N GLU A 106 -13.98 -23.50 -18.04
CA GLU A 106 -14.72 -24.74 -18.24
C GLU A 106 -14.40 -25.42 -19.57
N ASN A 107 -14.20 -24.63 -20.63
CA ASN A 107 -13.83 -25.15 -21.94
C ASN A 107 -12.38 -25.65 -21.96
N LEU A 108 -11.43 -24.87 -21.43
CA LEU A 108 -10.01 -25.22 -21.39
C LEU A 108 -9.71 -26.41 -20.45
N LYS A 109 -10.51 -26.63 -19.40
CA LYS A 109 -10.39 -27.81 -18.52
C LYS A 109 -10.67 -29.14 -19.24
N LYS A 110 -11.41 -29.12 -20.36
CA LYS A 110 -11.71 -30.32 -21.16
C LYS A 110 -10.51 -30.75 -22.00
N GLU A 111 -9.58 -29.82 -22.26
CA GLU A 111 -8.41 -30.06 -23.08
C GLU A 111 -7.33 -30.82 -22.32
N LYS A 112 -6.74 -31.81 -23.00
CA LYS A 112 -5.59 -32.55 -22.44
C LYS A 112 -4.38 -31.63 -22.39
N ASN A 113 -3.59 -31.77 -21.33
CA ASN A 113 -2.35 -31.00 -21.11
C ASN A 113 -2.54 -29.50 -20.85
N VAL A 114 -3.75 -29.01 -20.63
CA VAL A 114 -3.96 -27.66 -20.10
C VAL A 114 -3.90 -27.68 -18.57
N ILE A 115 -3.20 -26.71 -17.99
CA ILE A 115 -3.13 -26.44 -16.56
C ILE A 115 -3.84 -25.11 -16.33
N ILE A 116 -4.87 -25.12 -15.47
CA ILE A 116 -5.52 -23.91 -14.99
C ILE A 116 -5.00 -23.60 -13.59
N GLU A 117 -4.40 -22.43 -13.43
CA GLU A 117 -3.95 -21.90 -12.14
C GLU A 117 -4.96 -20.85 -11.65
N LYS A 118 -5.56 -21.08 -10.48
CA LYS A 118 -6.35 -20.04 -9.80
C LYS A 118 -5.39 -19.02 -9.19
N THR A 119 -5.60 -17.75 -9.53
CA THR A 119 -4.85 -16.61 -9.02
C THR A 119 -5.82 -15.59 -8.42
N PHE A 120 -5.26 -14.56 -7.78
CA PHE A 120 -6.04 -13.45 -7.25
C PHE A 120 -5.45 -12.14 -7.76
N GLU A 121 -6.29 -11.30 -8.33
CA GLU A 121 -5.91 -9.97 -8.78
C GLU A 121 -6.33 -8.94 -7.73
N ARG A 122 -5.43 -7.98 -7.45
CA ARG A 122 -5.71 -6.90 -6.51
C ARG A 122 -6.32 -5.71 -7.26
N LYS A 123 -7.54 -5.32 -6.87
CA LYS A 123 -8.22 -4.16 -7.43
C LYS A 123 -8.39 -3.07 -6.39
N VAL A 124 -7.81 -1.91 -6.65
CA VAL A 124 -8.07 -0.67 -5.90
C VAL A 124 -9.32 0.00 -6.49
N LEU A 125 -10.32 0.26 -5.65
CA LEU A 125 -11.63 0.78 -6.09
C LEU A 125 -11.65 2.30 -6.22
N GLN A 126 -10.68 3.00 -5.60
CA GLN A 126 -10.56 4.45 -5.64
C GLN A 126 -9.20 4.83 -6.23
N PRO A 127 -9.12 5.17 -7.54
CA PRO A 127 -7.84 5.41 -8.21
C PRO A 127 -6.99 6.51 -7.55
N TYR A 128 -7.61 7.57 -7.03
CA TYR A 128 -6.91 8.66 -6.35
C TYR A 128 -6.30 8.26 -5.00
N LEU A 129 -6.66 7.09 -4.45
CA LEU A 129 -6.04 6.52 -3.25
C LEU A 129 -4.96 5.49 -3.55
N LYS A 130 -4.64 5.24 -4.84
CA LYS A 130 -3.65 4.24 -5.24
C LYS A 130 -2.29 4.50 -4.61
N PHE A 131 -1.87 5.76 -4.50
CA PHE A 131 -0.59 6.13 -3.88
C PHE A 131 -0.50 5.69 -2.41
N LEU A 132 -1.62 5.78 -1.68
CA LEU A 132 -1.72 5.42 -0.27
C LEU A 132 -1.86 3.91 -0.09
N ILE A 133 -2.79 3.30 -0.82
CA ILE A 133 -3.05 1.86 -0.74
C ILE A 133 -1.80 1.09 -1.20
N GLY A 134 -1.22 1.51 -2.33
CA GLY A 134 -0.07 0.87 -2.94
C GLY A 134 -0.45 -0.28 -3.87
N GLU A 135 0.56 -1.04 -4.26
CA GLU A 135 0.48 -2.10 -5.26
C GLU A 135 0.91 -3.45 -4.69
N THR A 136 0.51 -4.51 -5.38
CA THR A 136 0.95 -5.88 -5.11
C THR A 136 1.66 -6.47 -6.32
N PHE A 137 2.71 -7.24 -6.07
CA PHE A 137 3.41 -8.03 -7.08
C PHE A 137 3.47 -9.48 -6.61
N ASN A 138 2.99 -10.42 -7.43
CA ASN A 138 2.91 -11.85 -7.09
C ASN A 138 2.26 -12.15 -5.73
N GLY A 139 1.22 -11.40 -5.37
CA GLY A 139 0.50 -11.56 -4.09
C GLY A 139 1.14 -10.87 -2.88
N HIS A 140 2.34 -10.29 -3.05
CA HIS A 140 3.03 -9.53 -2.01
C HIS A 140 2.83 -8.03 -2.19
N GLY A 141 2.58 -7.30 -1.10
CA GLY A 141 2.52 -5.84 -1.14
C GLY A 141 3.91 -5.23 -1.32
N VAL A 142 4.05 -4.34 -2.32
CA VAL A 142 5.35 -3.74 -2.70
C VAL A 142 5.44 -2.25 -2.39
N SER A 143 4.31 -1.57 -2.19
CA SER A 143 4.24 -0.16 -1.84
C SER A 143 3.04 0.14 -0.92
N GLY A 144 2.99 1.36 -0.37
CA GLY A 144 1.85 1.85 0.42
C GLY A 144 1.45 0.96 1.61
N LEU A 145 0.16 0.98 1.93
CA LEU A 145 -0.45 0.13 2.96
C LEU A 145 -0.33 -1.35 2.63
N GLU A 146 -0.33 -1.73 1.35
CA GLU A 146 -0.14 -3.12 0.92
C GLU A 146 1.20 -3.67 1.43
N LYS A 147 2.27 -2.88 1.35
CA LYS A 147 3.59 -3.25 1.88
C LYS A 147 3.60 -3.22 3.41
N ILE A 148 3.11 -2.15 4.01
CA ILE A 148 3.14 -1.94 5.48
C ILE A 148 2.40 -3.08 6.18
N PHE A 149 1.23 -3.49 5.67
CA PHE A 149 0.40 -4.53 6.25
C PHE A 149 0.49 -5.85 5.49
N ASN A 150 1.61 -6.11 4.78
CA ASN A 150 1.73 -7.29 3.94
C ASN A 150 1.50 -8.59 4.69
N GLU A 151 2.07 -8.74 5.89
CA GLU A 151 1.91 -9.94 6.72
C GLU A 151 0.45 -10.15 7.16
N HIS A 152 -0.23 -9.08 7.55
CA HIS A 152 -1.64 -9.15 7.98
C HIS A 152 -2.57 -9.48 6.79
N LEU A 153 -2.39 -8.79 5.68
CA LEU A 153 -3.22 -8.94 4.48
C LEU A 153 -2.97 -10.28 3.77
N SER A 154 -1.74 -10.80 3.76
CA SER A 154 -1.42 -12.08 3.11
C SER A 154 -2.06 -13.29 3.80
N MET A 155 -2.38 -13.16 5.10
CA MET A 155 -3.16 -14.15 5.86
C MET A 155 -4.65 -14.11 5.54
N GLY A 156 -5.10 -13.18 4.69
CA GLY A 156 -6.51 -12.98 4.35
C GLY A 156 -7.28 -12.10 5.33
N ASN A 157 -6.62 -11.53 6.34
CA ASN A 157 -7.28 -10.70 7.34
C ASN A 157 -7.62 -9.32 6.77
N PRO A 158 -8.84 -8.81 7.01
CA PRO A 158 -9.23 -7.48 6.57
C PRO A 158 -8.50 -6.39 7.36
N LEU A 159 -8.30 -5.24 6.73
CA LEU A 159 -7.75 -4.03 7.33
C LEU A 159 -8.81 -2.92 7.28
N VAL A 160 -9.10 -2.31 8.43
CA VAL A 160 -10.05 -1.19 8.53
C VAL A 160 -9.28 0.08 8.86
N LEU A 161 -9.30 1.03 7.94
CA LEU A 161 -8.64 2.32 8.08
C LEU A 161 -9.53 3.31 8.83
N SER A 162 -8.93 4.38 9.34
CA SER A 162 -9.64 5.53 9.90
C SER A 162 -10.13 6.52 8.84
N ILE A 163 -9.70 6.35 7.59
CA ILE A 163 -10.09 7.18 6.44
C ILE A 163 -11.61 7.17 6.29
N ASP A 164 -12.19 8.35 6.10
CA ASP A 164 -13.59 8.54 5.73
C ASP A 164 -13.69 8.80 4.23
N LEU A 165 -14.14 7.80 3.47
CA LEU A 165 -14.22 7.90 2.02
C LEU A 165 -15.21 8.99 1.55
N ASN A 166 -16.24 9.32 2.33
CA ASN A 166 -17.17 10.38 1.97
C ASN A 166 -16.52 11.75 2.10
N LEU A 167 -15.71 11.95 3.15
CA LEU A 167 -14.92 13.17 3.31
C LEU A 167 -13.88 13.29 2.19
N GLU A 168 -13.12 12.23 1.91
CA GLU A 168 -12.11 12.25 0.87
C GLU A 168 -12.68 12.55 -0.51
N LYS A 169 -13.81 11.94 -0.89
CA LYS A 169 -14.46 12.23 -2.18
C LYS A 169 -14.83 13.71 -2.31
N LYS A 170 -15.36 14.32 -1.25
CA LYS A 170 -15.69 15.75 -1.25
C LYS A 170 -14.45 16.61 -1.44
N VAL A 171 -13.37 16.32 -0.71
CA VAL A 171 -12.09 17.03 -0.84
C VAL A 171 -11.51 16.84 -2.24
N TYR A 172 -11.45 15.61 -2.75
CA TYR A 172 -10.93 15.29 -4.08
C TYR A 172 -11.67 16.06 -5.17
N ASN A 173 -13.01 16.11 -5.13
CA ASN A 173 -13.81 16.84 -6.11
C ASN A 173 -13.47 18.34 -6.14
N ILE A 174 -13.31 18.98 -4.98
CA ILE A 174 -12.88 20.40 -4.93
C ILE A 174 -11.52 20.56 -5.59
N ILE A 175 -10.56 19.73 -5.21
CA ILE A 175 -9.18 19.88 -5.70
C ILE A 175 -9.11 19.67 -7.21
N TYR A 176 -9.89 18.72 -7.73
CA TYR A 176 -10.06 18.50 -9.16
C TYR A 176 -10.70 19.71 -9.87
N GLU A 177 -11.79 20.25 -9.34
CA GLU A 177 -12.47 21.42 -9.89
C GLU A 177 -11.59 22.67 -9.90
N LEU A 178 -10.72 22.82 -8.91
CA LEU A 178 -9.82 23.96 -8.77
C LEU A 178 -8.51 23.83 -9.56
N ASN A 179 -8.29 22.68 -10.22
CA ASN A 179 -7.13 22.39 -11.06
C ASN A 179 -5.79 22.73 -10.38
N ILE A 180 -5.63 22.32 -9.12
CA ILE A 180 -4.41 22.61 -8.35
C ILE A 180 -3.26 21.71 -8.85
N LEU A 181 -2.16 22.34 -9.30
CA LEU A 181 -1.00 21.67 -9.91
C LEU A 181 -0.39 20.58 -9.02
N SER A 182 -0.15 20.90 -7.75
CA SER A 182 0.33 19.92 -6.77
C SER A 182 -0.22 20.27 -5.40
N PHE A 183 -0.65 19.24 -4.69
CA PHE A 183 -1.27 19.38 -3.39
C PHE A 183 -0.94 18.20 -2.48
N GLY A 184 -1.00 18.44 -1.18
CA GLY A 184 -1.13 17.43 -0.14
C GLY A 184 -2.13 17.94 0.89
N ILE A 185 -3.03 17.09 1.36
CA ILE A 185 -4.05 17.42 2.35
C ILE A 185 -4.15 16.25 3.31
N ALA A 186 -4.05 16.52 4.60
CA ALA A 186 -4.29 15.57 5.67
C ALA A 186 -5.29 16.18 6.67
N ILE A 187 -6.29 15.41 7.07
CA ILE A 187 -7.25 15.82 8.10
C ILE A 187 -7.20 14.80 9.22
N PHE A 188 -6.94 15.27 10.44
CA PHE A 188 -6.85 14.43 11.62
C PHE A 188 -8.00 14.70 12.58
N ASP A 189 -8.51 13.66 13.22
CA ASP A 189 -9.29 13.76 14.44
C ASP A 189 -8.32 13.95 15.63
N LEU A 190 -8.39 15.09 16.31
CA LEU A 190 -7.52 15.37 17.45
C LEU A 190 -7.89 14.53 18.69
N LYS A 191 -9.14 14.08 18.80
CA LYS A 191 -9.58 13.23 19.92
C LYS A 191 -8.96 11.85 19.85
N THR A 192 -8.79 11.28 18.66
CA THR A 192 -8.34 9.88 18.47
C THR A 192 -6.94 9.77 17.86
N GLY A 193 -6.42 10.87 17.28
CA GLY A 193 -5.20 10.90 16.50
C GLY A 193 -5.32 10.22 15.14
N GLU A 194 -6.55 9.93 14.72
CA GLU A 194 -6.85 9.26 13.46
C GLU A 194 -6.69 10.20 12.26
N LEU A 195 -6.10 9.70 11.19
CA LEU A 195 -6.10 10.32 9.87
C LEU A 195 -7.42 10.00 9.18
N LEU A 196 -8.29 11.00 9.04
CA LEU A 196 -9.62 10.91 8.47
C LEU A 196 -9.61 11.08 6.94
N CYS A 197 -8.68 11.86 6.41
CA CYS A 197 -8.54 12.12 4.98
C CYS A 197 -7.06 12.32 4.68
N TYR A 198 -6.56 11.69 3.61
CA TYR A 198 -5.22 11.93 3.11
C TYR A 198 -5.18 11.84 1.59
N LEU A 199 -5.02 13.00 0.96
CA LEU A 199 -4.94 13.13 -0.49
C LEU A 199 -3.66 13.86 -0.85
N GLU A 200 -2.93 13.32 -1.81
CA GLU A 200 -1.69 13.90 -2.27
C GLU A 200 -1.48 13.62 -3.75
N ASN A 201 -0.87 14.58 -4.44
CA ASN A 201 -0.44 14.37 -5.82
C ASN A 201 0.73 13.36 -5.83
N GLU A 202 0.48 12.18 -6.40
CA GLU A 202 1.36 10.99 -6.40
C GLU A 202 2.80 11.29 -6.84
N ASN A 203 2.98 12.23 -7.78
CA ASN A 203 4.30 12.58 -8.33
C ASN A 203 5.12 13.48 -7.40
N SER A 204 4.47 14.21 -6.49
CA SER A 204 5.10 15.31 -5.75
C SER A 204 5.50 14.97 -4.32
N LYS A 205 4.82 14.03 -3.65
CA LYS A 205 5.10 13.58 -2.26
C LYS A 205 5.51 14.73 -1.33
N LEU A 206 4.70 15.77 -1.36
CA LEU A 206 4.86 17.03 -0.64
C LEU A 206 4.99 16.84 0.88
N PHE A 207 4.28 15.88 1.47
CA PHE A 207 4.33 15.61 2.91
C PHE A 207 5.66 15.01 3.37
N ASP A 208 6.38 14.35 2.46
CA ASP A 208 7.71 13.78 2.69
C ASP A 208 8.84 14.78 2.42
N SER A 209 8.52 15.96 1.86
CA SER A 209 9.51 17.02 1.60
C SER A 209 9.98 17.67 2.90
N TYR A 210 11.28 17.97 2.97
CA TYR A 210 11.92 18.57 4.15
C TYR A 210 12.06 20.09 4.02
N TYR A 211 11.68 20.79 5.08
CA TYR A 211 11.66 22.24 5.18
C TYR A 211 12.46 22.70 6.41
N PRO A 212 13.18 23.83 6.33
CA PRO A 212 13.81 24.43 7.49
C PRO A 212 12.81 24.66 8.64
N LEU A 213 13.17 24.20 9.84
CA LEU A 213 12.31 24.27 11.04
C LEU A 213 11.92 25.70 11.40
N ASN A 214 12.82 26.66 11.17
CA ASN A 214 12.60 28.08 11.46
C ASN A 214 11.43 28.68 10.68
N LEU A 215 11.00 28.08 9.56
CA LEU A 215 9.81 28.51 8.82
C LEU A 215 8.53 28.36 9.65
N PHE A 216 8.50 27.42 10.60
CA PHE A 216 7.29 27.08 11.35
C PHE A 216 7.18 27.78 12.70
N ASN A 217 8.21 28.53 13.11
CA ASN A 217 8.36 29.11 14.46
C ASN A 217 8.27 28.07 15.59
N ILE A 218 8.71 26.83 15.31
CA ILE A 218 8.72 25.75 16.30
C ILE A 218 10.09 25.68 16.99
N PRO A 219 10.15 25.65 18.34
CA PRO A 219 11.41 25.51 19.06
C PRO A 219 12.09 24.16 18.76
N PRO A 220 13.41 24.11 18.46
CA PRO A 220 14.13 22.87 18.21
C PRO A 220 14.04 21.83 19.33
N SER A 221 13.89 22.25 20.58
CA SER A 221 13.75 21.38 21.75
C SER A 221 12.42 20.59 21.78
N GLU A 222 11.42 21.03 21.02
CA GLU A 222 10.07 20.45 21.01
C GLU A 222 9.84 19.47 19.86
N ILE A 223 10.79 19.35 18.94
CA ILE A 223 10.71 18.43 17.81
C ILE A 223 11.62 17.23 18.03
N LYS A 224 11.10 16.05 17.73
CA LYS A 224 11.80 14.77 17.84
C LYS A 224 11.40 13.86 16.69
N ASP A 225 12.28 12.93 16.37
CA ASP A 225 11.97 11.80 15.50
C ASP A 225 10.74 11.07 16.03
N PHE A 226 9.92 10.55 15.13
CA PHE A 226 8.79 9.72 15.52
C PHE A 226 8.47 8.67 14.47
N LYS A 227 7.93 7.56 14.94
CA LYS A 227 7.45 6.46 14.11
C LYS A 227 5.94 6.34 14.26
N TRP A 228 5.27 6.17 13.13
CA TRP A 228 3.84 5.87 13.08
C TRP A 228 3.56 4.92 11.92
N VAL A 229 2.28 4.67 11.65
CA VAL A 229 1.86 3.60 10.72
C VAL A 229 2.43 3.80 9.31
N LEU A 230 2.45 5.04 8.80
CA LEU A 230 2.94 5.31 7.44
C LEU A 230 4.47 5.37 7.32
N GLY A 231 5.21 5.30 8.43
CA GLY A 231 6.67 5.22 8.41
C GLY A 231 7.35 5.92 9.58
N GLU A 232 8.67 5.99 9.46
CA GLU A 232 9.53 6.73 10.37
C GLU A 232 9.83 8.12 9.79
N ASN A 233 9.69 9.13 10.64
CA ASN A 233 9.89 10.53 10.31
C ASN A 233 11.06 11.01 11.15
N LEU A 234 12.16 11.32 10.48
CA LEU A 234 13.42 11.72 11.08
C LEU A 234 13.60 13.23 10.98
N VAL A 235 14.21 13.83 11.97
CA VAL A 235 14.65 15.22 11.95
C VAL A 235 16.03 15.27 11.30
N LEU A 236 16.17 16.01 10.21
CA LEU A 236 17.45 16.12 9.51
C LEU A 236 18.24 17.32 10.06
N LYS A 237 19.51 17.09 10.38
CA LYS A 237 20.46 18.14 10.76
C LYS A 237 21.47 18.30 9.64
N GLU A 238 21.38 19.40 8.90
CA GLU A 238 22.31 19.76 7.84
C GLU A 238 23.03 21.07 8.20
N MET A 239 24.34 20.99 8.43
CA MET A 239 25.14 22.11 8.92
C MET A 239 24.53 22.71 10.20
N ASP A 240 24.10 23.98 10.14
CA ASP A 240 23.44 24.70 11.23
C ASP A 240 21.90 24.75 11.10
N THR A 241 21.33 24.00 10.15
CA THR A 241 19.89 23.98 9.90
C THR A 241 19.26 22.66 10.32
N THR A 242 18.20 22.76 11.12
CA THR A 242 17.30 21.63 11.40
C THR A 242 16.17 21.66 10.37
N LYS A 243 15.93 20.53 9.70
CA LYS A 243 14.85 20.37 8.73
C LYS A 243 13.86 19.31 9.18
N ILE A 244 12.59 19.57 8.92
CA ILE A 244 11.46 18.70 9.27
C ILE A 244 10.52 18.58 8.08
N ASN A 245 9.71 17.53 8.06
CA ASN A 245 8.65 17.38 7.06
C ASN A 245 7.27 17.77 7.65
N ILE A 246 6.23 17.69 6.81
CA ILE A 246 4.88 18.13 7.19
C ILE A 246 4.27 17.24 8.28
N TRP A 247 4.64 15.97 8.35
CA TRP A 247 4.20 15.07 9.41
C TRP A 247 4.70 15.52 10.79
N HIS A 248 5.89 16.10 10.90
CA HIS A 248 6.37 16.70 12.16
C HIS A 248 5.53 17.91 12.56
N VAL A 249 5.12 18.74 11.60
CA VAL A 249 4.25 19.90 11.85
C VAL A 249 2.91 19.41 12.40
N ALA A 250 2.29 18.41 11.75
CA ALA A 250 1.04 17.81 12.23
C ALA A 250 1.19 17.31 13.67
N LYS A 251 2.23 16.49 13.91
CA LYS A 251 2.50 15.93 15.22
C LYS A 251 2.68 17.01 16.30
N TRP A 252 3.47 18.05 16.02
CA TRP A 252 3.72 19.12 16.99
C TRP A 252 2.41 19.83 17.38
N TYR A 253 1.57 20.16 16.39
CA TYR A 253 0.28 20.78 16.66
C TYR A 253 -0.68 19.85 17.43
N MET A 254 -0.71 18.55 17.11
CA MET A 254 -1.47 17.56 17.87
C MET A 254 -0.99 17.50 19.33
N ASP A 255 0.32 17.42 19.55
CA ASP A 255 0.92 17.36 20.90
C ASP A 255 0.57 18.61 21.72
N LYS A 256 0.63 19.79 21.10
CA LYS A 256 0.30 21.07 21.74
C LYS A 256 -1.16 21.19 22.12
N VAL A 257 -2.07 20.86 21.21
CA VAL A 257 -3.51 20.96 21.48
C VAL A 257 -3.96 19.91 22.51
N CYS A 258 -3.32 18.75 22.53
CA CYS A 258 -3.64 17.68 23.47
C CYS A 258 -2.87 17.76 24.80
N ASP A 259 -1.93 18.69 24.94
CA ASP A 259 -1.04 18.85 26.12
C ASP A 259 -0.31 17.55 26.51
N ARG A 260 -0.05 16.69 25.52
CA ARG A 260 0.62 15.39 25.69
C ARG A 260 1.06 14.83 24.33
N PRO A 261 2.07 13.95 24.29
CA PRO A 261 2.46 13.29 23.04
C PRO A 261 1.33 12.46 22.44
N VAL A 262 1.00 12.75 21.18
CA VAL A 262 0.07 12.01 20.33
C VAL A 262 0.85 11.41 19.17
N ILE A 263 0.57 10.12 18.90
CA ILE A 263 1.08 9.43 17.72
C ILE A 263 -0.08 9.29 16.73
N PRO A 264 0.01 9.89 15.54
CA PRO A 264 -1.03 9.76 14.53
C PRO A 264 -1.19 8.31 14.08
N THR A 265 -2.37 7.97 13.58
CA THR A 265 -2.68 6.62 13.08
C THR A 265 -3.57 6.70 11.85
N ILE A 266 -3.43 5.74 10.93
CA ILE A 266 -4.40 5.52 9.84
C ILE A 266 -5.32 4.32 10.13
N LEU A 267 -5.14 3.65 11.26
CA LEU A 267 -6.00 2.58 11.72
C LEU A 267 -7.13 3.14 12.56
N ARG A 268 -8.33 2.58 12.37
CA ARG A 268 -9.51 2.97 13.14
C ARG A 268 -9.30 2.71 14.64
N LYS A 269 -9.60 3.71 15.47
CA LYS A 269 -9.56 3.67 16.93
C LYS A 269 -10.89 4.12 17.49
N GLU A 270 -11.39 3.39 18.49
CA GLU A 270 -12.63 3.74 19.18
C GLU A 270 -12.37 4.54 20.46
N THR A 271 -11.13 4.54 20.94
CA THR A 271 -10.74 5.18 22.20
C THR A 271 -10.26 6.61 21.97
N LYS A 272 -10.86 7.56 22.68
CA LYS A 272 -10.37 8.94 22.79
C LYS A 272 -9.00 8.95 23.48
N ILE A 273 -8.01 9.53 22.81
CA ILE A 273 -6.65 9.72 23.27
C ILE A 273 -6.35 11.16 23.69
N CYS A 274 -7.27 12.12 23.58
CA CYS A 274 -7.05 13.45 24.13
C CYS A 274 -8.35 14.25 24.16
N GLU A 275 -8.43 15.25 25.03
CA GLU A 275 -9.45 16.29 24.98
C GLU A 275 -8.80 17.56 24.42
N PRO A 276 -9.02 17.89 23.14
CA PRO A 276 -8.33 18.99 22.49
C PRO A 276 -8.62 20.33 23.20
N ARG A 277 -7.58 21.01 23.66
CA ARG A 277 -7.70 22.37 24.22
C ARG A 277 -7.58 23.41 23.12
N LEU A 278 -8.59 23.48 22.27
CA LEU A 278 -8.74 24.58 21.32
C LEU A 278 -9.25 25.78 22.11
N ALA A 279 -8.35 26.66 22.59
CA ALA A 279 -8.73 27.84 23.37
C ALA A 279 -9.79 28.66 22.62
N SER A 280 -11.03 28.69 23.15
CA SER A 280 -12.24 29.51 22.95
C SER A 280 -12.45 30.41 21.70
N SER A 281 -11.66 30.25 20.64
CA SER A 281 -11.84 30.86 19.33
C SER A 281 -11.89 29.72 18.33
N GLU A 282 -13.10 29.32 17.94
CA GLU A 282 -13.33 28.48 16.77
C GLU A 282 -12.56 29.08 15.58
N ASN A 283 -11.79 28.25 14.86
CA ASN A 283 -10.99 28.61 13.68
C ASN A 283 -9.68 29.38 13.97
N LYS A 284 -8.66 28.67 14.48
CA LYS A 284 -7.26 29.12 14.35
C LYS A 284 -6.68 28.60 13.04
N GLU A 285 -6.08 29.50 12.25
CA GLU A 285 -5.40 29.19 11.00
C GLU A 285 -3.98 29.77 11.03
N TYR A 286 -3.01 28.97 10.61
CA TYR A 286 -1.61 29.35 10.45
C TYR A 286 -1.20 29.09 9.00
N ILE A 287 -0.83 30.14 8.27
CA ILE A 287 -0.39 30.06 6.87
C ILE A 287 1.10 30.37 6.79
N TYR A 288 1.88 29.44 6.27
CA TYR A 288 3.30 29.60 5.96
C TYR A 288 3.46 29.80 4.45
N ASN A 289 3.86 31.01 4.06
CA ASN A 289 4.02 31.41 2.66
C ASN A 289 5.48 31.22 2.20
N LEU A 290 5.67 30.43 1.15
CA LEU A 290 6.97 30.10 0.55
C LEU A 290 7.01 30.51 -0.93
N GLY A 291 6.40 31.64 -1.28
CA GLY A 291 6.30 32.16 -2.64
C GLY A 291 5.06 31.64 -3.34
N ASN A 292 5.21 30.61 -4.18
CA ASN A 292 4.08 29.94 -4.84
C ASN A 292 3.60 28.68 -4.09
N LYS A 293 4.18 28.39 -2.92
CA LYS A 293 3.81 27.27 -2.06
C LYS A 293 3.24 27.77 -0.75
N PHE A 294 2.15 27.18 -0.31
CA PHE A 294 1.49 27.52 0.94
C PHE A 294 1.30 26.27 1.78
N ILE A 295 1.78 26.33 3.02
CA ILE A 295 1.51 25.31 4.03
C ILE A 295 0.50 25.91 4.98
N THR A 296 -0.66 25.27 5.14
CA THR A 296 -1.70 25.77 6.05
C THR A 296 -2.00 24.74 7.12
N VAL A 297 -2.10 25.21 8.35
CA VAL A 297 -2.57 24.45 9.51
C VAL A 297 -3.84 25.13 10.01
N ALA A 298 -4.95 24.41 10.01
CA ALA A 298 -6.24 24.93 10.48
C ALA A 298 -6.92 23.98 11.45
N PHE A 299 -7.74 24.54 12.35
CA PHE A 299 -8.46 23.80 13.39
C PHE A 299 -9.95 24.07 13.32
N LYS A 300 -10.76 23.01 13.35
CA LYS A 300 -12.22 23.11 13.44
C LYS A 300 -12.84 21.85 14.02
N ASP A 301 -13.78 21.97 14.94
CA ASP A 301 -14.58 20.85 15.49
C ASP A 301 -13.72 19.66 15.95
N ASP A 302 -12.67 19.94 16.73
CA ASP A 302 -11.68 18.96 17.19
C ASP A 302 -10.92 18.24 16.08
N LYS A 303 -10.86 18.82 14.88
CA LYS A 303 -10.08 18.33 13.75
C LYS A 303 -8.94 19.29 13.44
N LEU A 304 -7.85 18.72 12.95
CA LEU A 304 -6.68 19.41 12.44
C LEU A 304 -6.61 19.17 10.93
N ILE A 305 -6.59 20.26 10.16
CA ILE A 305 -6.35 20.26 8.73
C ILE A 305 -4.92 20.69 8.49
N LEU A 306 -4.15 19.85 7.81
CA LEU A 306 -2.91 20.26 7.17
C LEU A 306 -3.09 20.25 5.67
N SER A 307 -2.68 21.32 5.02
CA SER A 307 -2.58 21.35 3.57
C SER A 307 -1.24 21.92 3.12
N LEU A 308 -0.80 21.45 1.97
CA LEU A 308 0.30 22.02 1.21
C LEU A 308 -0.18 22.21 -0.22
N PHE A 309 -0.25 23.44 -0.69
CA PHE A 309 -0.65 23.77 -2.06
C PHE A 309 0.50 24.44 -2.81
N VAL A 310 0.75 23.99 -4.04
CA VAL A 310 1.67 24.62 -4.97
C VAL A 310 0.85 25.18 -6.13
N PHE A 311 0.91 26.50 -6.29
CA PHE A 311 0.22 27.22 -7.35
C PHE A 311 1.16 27.58 -8.49
N ASP A 312 0.59 27.91 -9.64
CA ASP A 312 1.34 28.52 -10.73
C ASP A 312 1.86 29.90 -10.30
N SER A 313 3.16 30.12 -10.47
CA SER A 313 3.81 31.41 -10.20
C SER A 313 3.26 32.57 -11.05
N GLN A 314 2.60 32.28 -12.17
CA GLN A 314 1.99 33.30 -13.04
C GLN A 314 0.60 33.76 -12.55
N GLU A 315 -0.04 33.00 -11.66
CA GLU A 315 -1.33 33.38 -11.10
C GLU A 315 -1.20 34.55 -10.11
N LYS A 316 -2.22 35.42 -10.08
CA LYS A 316 -2.30 36.54 -9.14
C LYS A 316 -3.08 36.14 -7.89
N ASP A 317 -2.78 36.83 -6.78
CA ASP A 317 -3.53 36.73 -5.52
C ASP A 317 -3.54 35.30 -4.91
N LEU A 318 -2.41 34.62 -4.98
CA LEU A 318 -2.24 33.23 -4.52
C LEU A 318 -2.64 33.03 -3.05
N LEU A 319 -2.36 34.02 -2.18
CA LEU A 319 -2.73 33.95 -0.77
C LEU A 319 -4.24 33.90 -0.56
N ASN A 320 -5.00 34.71 -1.30
CA ASN A 320 -6.45 34.71 -1.22
C ASN A 320 -7.04 33.42 -1.81
N LYS A 321 -6.45 32.93 -2.92
CA LYS A 321 -6.81 31.62 -3.49
C LYS A 321 -6.61 30.50 -2.47
N ASN A 322 -5.45 30.47 -1.78
CA ASN A 322 -5.18 29.54 -0.68
C ASN A 322 -6.27 29.64 0.40
N LYS A 323 -6.51 30.84 0.96
CA LYS A 323 -7.51 31.06 2.01
C LYS A 323 -8.90 30.60 1.59
N LYS A 324 -9.31 30.85 0.35
CA LYS A 324 -10.61 30.41 -0.18
C LYS A 324 -10.72 28.87 -0.17
N ILE A 325 -9.67 28.17 -0.56
CA ILE A 325 -9.62 26.70 -0.54
C ILE A 325 -9.72 26.18 0.89
N ILE A 326 -8.94 26.76 1.81
CA ILE A 326 -8.93 26.36 3.22
C ILE A 326 -10.30 26.57 3.85
N ASN A 327 -10.96 27.70 3.58
CA ASN A 327 -12.30 27.96 4.07
C ASN A 327 -13.31 26.92 3.56
N TYR A 328 -13.20 26.48 2.30
CA TYR A 328 -14.00 25.38 1.79
C TYR A 328 -13.74 24.08 2.54
N LEU A 329 -12.46 23.69 2.74
CA LEU A 329 -12.12 22.49 3.52
C LEU A 329 -12.67 22.55 4.94
N ILE A 330 -12.53 23.69 5.63
CA ILE A 330 -13.08 23.92 6.97
C ILE A 330 -14.60 23.77 6.94
N SER A 331 -15.31 24.35 5.97
CA SER A 331 -16.78 24.26 5.89
C SER A 331 -17.33 22.83 5.74
N MET A 332 -16.51 21.87 5.31
CA MET A 332 -16.91 20.48 5.12
C MET A 332 -16.82 19.60 6.36
N LEU A 333 -16.05 20.06 7.37
CA LEU A 333 -15.81 19.38 8.64
C LEU A 333 -16.88 19.67 9.67
#